data_AF-A0A969JEI4-F1
#
_entry.id   AF-A0A969JEI4-F1
#
_cell.length_a   1.000
_cell.length_b   1.000
_cell.length_c   1.000
_cell.angle_alpha   90.00
_cell.angle_beta   90.00
_cell.angle_gamma   90.00
#
_symmetry.space_group_name_H-M   'P 1'
#
loop_
_entity.id
_entity.type
_entity.pdbx_description
1 polymer ?
#
loop_
_entity_poly.entity_id
_entity_poly.type
_entity_poly.pdbx_seq_one_letter_code
_entity_poly.pdbx_strand_id
1 'polypeptide(L)'
;MKKYLPIQKFADDVKDATANKEKLENEILELDKLIKEQNIKLQEEVAGRVGSGKDGYGPAAKQIEAYIAKLEQTKKELDTRNQKKIANLEIDIEKLKENREEEKLENENQAKKLDGLLQRIKIAEEVAGWKIIWLLRMILIVIETGPIFFKMMVIKSPYDYLEENLKEEIKARAGMIAKSEVHLDEDGKEVVEYTYARAQQIINDKLKLLEAQNDLSQYIIEKWKQKEKSKIDENPEAYINTVEE
;
A
#
# COMPACT_ATOMS: atom_id res chain seq x y z
N MET A 1 -9.04 7.21 -22.39
CA MET A 1 -8.09 6.08 -22.32
C MET A 1 -8.67 4.94 -23.11
N LYS A 2 -8.05 4.55 -24.24
CA LYS A 2 -8.39 3.28 -24.91
C LYS A 2 -8.05 2.16 -23.93
N LYS A 3 -9.02 1.30 -23.64
CA LYS A 3 -8.84 0.13 -22.78
C LYS A 3 -8.17 -0.92 -23.67
N TYR A 4 -6.85 -1.10 -23.54
CA TYR A 4 -6.11 -2.12 -24.29
C TYR A 4 -6.74 -3.49 -23.99
N LEU A 5 -7.40 -4.08 -24.97
CA LEU A 5 -7.88 -5.45 -24.88
C LEU A 5 -6.68 -6.38 -25.12
N PRO A 6 -6.47 -7.42 -24.30
CA PRO A 6 -5.38 -8.35 -24.53
C PRO A 6 -5.53 -9.02 -25.89
N ILE A 7 -4.44 -9.16 -26.65
CA ILE A 7 -4.39 -9.80 -27.98
C ILE A 7 -5.08 -11.18 -27.97
N GLN A 8 -5.00 -11.87 -26.83
CA GLN A 8 -5.67 -13.15 -26.60
C GLN A 8 -7.19 -13.08 -26.77
N LYS A 9 -7.83 -11.98 -26.33
CA LYS A 9 -9.27 -11.79 -26.45
C LYS A 9 -9.71 -11.67 -27.91
N PHE A 10 -8.94 -11.00 -28.77
CA PHE A 10 -9.25 -10.97 -30.21
C PHE A 10 -9.13 -12.35 -30.86
N ALA A 11 -8.19 -13.18 -30.40
CA ALA A 11 -8.08 -14.56 -30.89
C ALA A 11 -9.27 -15.42 -30.46
N ASP A 12 -9.74 -15.24 -29.23
CA ASP A 12 -10.93 -15.93 -28.71
C ASP A 12 -12.21 -15.46 -29.43
N ASP A 13 -12.38 -14.15 -29.63
CA ASP A 13 -13.52 -13.58 -30.35
C ASP A 13 -13.59 -14.07 -31.82
N VAL A 14 -12.44 -14.18 -32.50
CA VAL A 14 -12.36 -14.77 -33.85
C VAL A 14 -12.71 -16.27 -33.84
N LYS A 15 -12.26 -17.00 -32.82
CA LYS A 15 -12.57 -18.43 -32.68
C LYS A 15 -14.07 -18.66 -32.46
N ASP A 16 -14.71 -17.82 -31.66
CA ASP A 16 -16.15 -17.91 -31.41
C ASP A 16 -16.96 -17.55 -32.66
N ALA A 17 -16.56 -16.49 -33.38
CA ALA A 17 -17.21 -16.10 -34.63
C ALA A 17 -17.07 -17.18 -35.73
N THR A 18 -15.90 -17.81 -35.85
CA THR A 18 -15.68 -18.92 -36.80
C THR A 18 -16.47 -20.17 -36.43
N ALA A 19 -16.53 -20.53 -35.14
CA ALA A 19 -17.36 -21.64 -34.68
C ALA A 19 -18.86 -21.41 -34.95
N ASN A 20 -19.34 -20.17 -34.82
CA ASN A 20 -20.73 -19.83 -35.15
C ASN A 20 -21.01 -19.89 -36.66
N LYS A 21 -20.05 -19.50 -37.50
CA LYS A 21 -20.14 -19.68 -38.96
C LYS A 21 -20.25 -21.16 -39.32
N GLU A 22 -19.36 -22.01 -38.78
CA GLU A 22 -19.38 -23.45 -39.06
C GLU A 22 -20.69 -24.12 -38.64
N LYS A 23 -21.29 -23.70 -37.51
CA LYS A 23 -22.62 -24.20 -37.10
C LYS A 23 -23.69 -23.90 -38.15
N LEU A 24 -23.73 -22.68 -38.69
CA LEU A 24 -24.71 -22.27 -39.69
C LEU A 24 -24.51 -23.01 -41.03
N GLU A 25 -23.27 -23.32 -41.40
CA GLU A 25 -22.94 -24.12 -42.58
C GLU A 25 -23.31 -25.59 -42.40
N ASN A 26 -23.07 -26.14 -41.20
CA ASN A 26 -23.43 -27.52 -40.87
C ASN A 26 -24.95 -27.73 -40.84
N GLU A 27 -25.75 -26.75 -40.40
CA GLU A 27 -27.22 -26.82 -40.49
C GLU A 27 -27.70 -27.01 -41.93
N ILE A 28 -27.09 -26.32 -42.90
CA ILE A 28 -27.41 -26.47 -44.33
C ILE A 28 -26.98 -27.86 -44.83
N LEU A 29 -25.80 -28.30 -44.43
CA LEU A 29 -25.22 -29.58 -44.86
C LEU A 29 -26.03 -30.79 -44.37
N GLU A 30 -26.51 -30.76 -43.13
CA GLU A 30 -27.38 -31.81 -42.58
C GLU A 30 -28.73 -31.86 -43.31
N LEU A 31 -29.30 -30.70 -43.65
CA LEU A 31 -30.52 -30.64 -44.44
C LEU A 31 -30.31 -31.20 -45.86
N ASP A 32 -29.14 -30.95 -46.45
CA ASP A 32 -28.77 -31.49 -47.76
C ASP A 32 -28.58 -33.01 -47.76
N LYS A 33 -27.99 -33.56 -46.69
CA LYS A 33 -27.92 -35.03 -46.50
C LYS A 33 -29.32 -35.61 -46.40
N LEU A 34 -30.20 -35.00 -45.60
CA LEU A 34 -31.57 -35.45 -45.45
C LEU A 34 -32.32 -35.45 -46.81
N ILE A 35 -32.18 -34.40 -47.61
CA ILE A 35 -32.78 -34.35 -48.95
C ILE A 35 -32.24 -35.49 -49.84
N LYS A 36 -30.92 -35.75 -49.82
CA LYS A 36 -30.33 -36.85 -50.60
C LYS A 36 -30.86 -38.22 -50.17
N GLU A 37 -30.97 -38.46 -48.86
CA GLU A 37 -31.53 -39.71 -48.32
C GLU A 37 -32.99 -39.91 -48.75
N GLN A 38 -33.81 -38.86 -48.71
CA GLN A 38 -35.21 -38.94 -49.14
C GLN A 38 -35.33 -39.15 -50.66
N ASN A 39 -34.44 -38.57 -51.45
CA ASN A 39 -34.38 -38.83 -52.90
C ASN A 39 -34.02 -40.29 -53.21
N ILE A 40 -33.08 -40.89 -52.46
CA ILE A 40 -32.76 -42.32 -52.59
C ILE A 40 -33.99 -43.17 -52.26
N LYS A 41 -34.69 -42.89 -51.16
CA LYS A 41 -35.93 -43.60 -50.79
C LYS A 41 -37.00 -43.48 -51.87
N LEU A 42 -37.16 -42.30 -52.46
CA LEU A 42 -38.09 -42.10 -53.58
C LEU A 42 -37.71 -42.98 -54.78
N GLN A 43 -36.43 -43.06 -55.13
CA GLN A 43 -35.95 -43.91 -56.22
C GLN A 43 -36.19 -45.39 -55.94
N GLU A 44 -35.95 -45.85 -54.71
CA GLU A 44 -36.18 -47.25 -54.31
C GLU A 44 -37.67 -47.63 -54.34
N GLU A 45 -38.55 -46.74 -53.89
CA GLU A 45 -40.00 -46.92 -53.95
C GLU A 45 -40.51 -46.96 -55.40
N VAL A 46 -40.06 -46.05 -56.27
CA VAL A 46 -40.44 -46.04 -57.69
C VAL A 46 -39.93 -47.27 -58.43
N ALA A 47 -38.75 -47.77 -58.06
CA ALA A 47 -38.15 -48.99 -58.61
C ALA A 47 -38.72 -50.29 -58.00
N GLY A 48 -39.79 -50.19 -57.17
CA GLY A 48 -40.49 -51.36 -56.62
C GLY A 48 -39.65 -52.18 -55.64
N ARG A 49 -38.53 -51.65 -55.12
CA ARG A 49 -37.63 -52.38 -54.21
C ARG A 49 -38.10 -52.37 -52.75
N VAL A 50 -39.12 -51.57 -52.46
CA VAL A 50 -39.67 -51.36 -51.12
C VAL A 50 -41.21 -51.38 -51.19
N GLY A 51 -41.87 -51.67 -50.07
CA GLY A 51 -43.35 -51.63 -50.00
C GLY A 51 -44.04 -52.74 -50.79
N SER A 52 -44.86 -52.36 -51.79
CA SER A 52 -45.75 -53.28 -52.53
C SER A 52 -45.05 -54.19 -53.55
N GLY A 53 -43.75 -53.99 -53.80
CA GLY A 53 -42.97 -54.79 -54.74
C GLY A 53 -43.30 -54.55 -56.22
N LYS A 54 -44.06 -53.48 -56.52
CA LYS A 54 -44.50 -53.13 -57.88
C LYS A 54 -43.88 -51.81 -58.30
N ASP A 55 -43.23 -51.82 -59.46
CA ASP A 55 -42.64 -50.64 -60.06
C ASP A 55 -43.73 -49.62 -60.41
N GLY A 56 -43.48 -48.34 -60.10
CA GLY A 56 -44.35 -47.25 -60.51
C GLY A 56 -44.56 -46.15 -59.49
N TYR A 57 -45.22 -45.08 -59.94
CA TYR A 57 -45.41 -43.86 -59.17
C TYR A 57 -46.70 -43.91 -58.34
N GLY A 58 -46.64 -44.59 -57.20
CA GLY A 58 -47.78 -44.79 -56.29
C GLY A 58 -48.10 -43.60 -55.37
N PRO A 59 -49.16 -43.69 -54.55
CA PRO A 59 -49.51 -42.67 -53.56
C PRO A 59 -48.44 -42.46 -52.48
N ALA A 60 -47.66 -43.50 -52.14
CA ALA A 60 -46.51 -43.38 -51.24
C ALA A 60 -45.39 -42.51 -51.84
N ALA A 61 -45.05 -42.72 -53.13
CA ALA A 61 -44.08 -41.90 -53.85
C ALA A 61 -44.49 -40.41 -53.88
N LYS A 62 -45.78 -40.12 -54.11
CA LYS A 62 -46.33 -38.75 -54.03
C LYS A 62 -46.15 -38.08 -52.67
N GLN A 63 -46.29 -38.84 -51.58
CA GLN A 63 -46.08 -38.29 -50.23
C GLN A 63 -44.60 -37.97 -49.97
N ILE A 64 -43.70 -38.84 -50.44
CA ILE A 64 -42.25 -38.62 -50.33
C ILE A 64 -41.84 -37.41 -51.17
N GLU A 65 -42.35 -37.26 -52.40
CA GLU A 65 -42.10 -36.09 -53.24
C GLU A 65 -42.60 -34.80 -52.59
N ALA A 66 -43.83 -34.79 -52.04
CA ALA A 66 -44.36 -33.64 -51.32
C ALA A 66 -43.50 -33.27 -50.09
N TYR A 67 -42.95 -34.27 -49.40
CA TYR A 67 -42.04 -34.06 -48.29
C TYR A 67 -40.69 -33.48 -48.75
N ILE A 68 -40.12 -34.00 -49.85
CA ILE A 68 -38.89 -33.46 -50.47
C ILE A 68 -39.10 -32.00 -50.88
N ALA A 69 -40.22 -31.66 -51.52
CA ALA A 69 -40.54 -30.28 -51.91
C ALA A 69 -40.60 -29.35 -50.69
N LYS A 70 -41.16 -29.81 -49.57
CA LYS A 70 -41.17 -29.05 -48.31
C LYS A 70 -39.77 -28.87 -47.73
N LEU A 71 -38.93 -29.90 -47.78
CA LEU A 71 -37.52 -29.82 -47.35
C LEU A 71 -36.72 -28.84 -48.22
N GLU A 72 -36.92 -28.86 -49.55
CA GLU A 72 -36.28 -27.92 -50.48
C GLU A 72 -36.71 -26.46 -50.24
N GLN A 73 -37.99 -26.23 -49.93
CA GLN A 73 -38.47 -24.90 -49.53
C GLN A 73 -37.80 -24.45 -48.23
N THR A 74 -37.77 -25.33 -47.22
CA THR A 74 -37.10 -25.06 -45.94
C THR A 74 -35.62 -24.75 -46.14
N LYS A 75 -34.95 -25.48 -47.05
CA LYS A 75 -33.55 -25.24 -47.42
C LYS A 75 -33.37 -23.84 -48.00
N LYS A 76 -34.19 -23.42 -48.97
CA LYS A 76 -34.09 -22.09 -49.59
C LYS A 76 -34.25 -20.97 -48.57
N GLU A 77 -35.18 -21.12 -47.64
CA GLU A 77 -35.40 -20.15 -46.55
C GLU A 77 -34.18 -20.12 -45.60
N LEU A 78 -33.64 -21.29 -45.26
CA LEU A 78 -32.45 -21.44 -44.43
C LEU A 78 -31.21 -20.82 -45.09
N ASP A 79 -30.97 -21.12 -46.37
CA ASP A 79 -29.88 -20.58 -47.17
C ASP A 79 -29.93 -19.05 -47.20
N THR A 80 -31.09 -18.47 -47.52
CA THR A 80 -31.26 -17.01 -47.58
C THR A 80 -30.97 -16.34 -46.23
N ARG A 81 -31.39 -16.98 -45.12
CA ARG A 81 -31.18 -16.47 -43.77
C ARG A 81 -29.73 -16.63 -43.32
N ASN A 82 -29.14 -17.80 -43.54
CA ASN A 82 -27.80 -18.15 -43.08
C ASN A 82 -26.75 -17.42 -43.93
N GLN A 83 -26.96 -17.24 -45.24
CA GLN A 83 -26.06 -16.49 -46.11
C GLN A 83 -25.85 -15.04 -45.65
N LYS A 84 -26.93 -14.36 -45.22
CA LYS A 84 -26.81 -13.01 -44.63
C LYS A 84 -26.02 -12.99 -43.33
N LYS A 85 -26.24 -13.99 -42.46
CA LYS A 85 -25.51 -14.11 -41.19
C LYS A 85 -24.04 -14.44 -41.40
N ILE A 86 -23.73 -15.35 -42.32
CA ILE A 86 -22.37 -15.72 -42.69
C ILE A 86 -21.64 -14.51 -43.26
N ALA A 87 -22.25 -13.75 -44.17
CA ALA A 87 -21.65 -12.54 -44.71
C ALA A 87 -21.31 -11.50 -43.61
N ASN A 88 -22.22 -11.30 -42.64
CA ASN A 88 -21.94 -10.40 -41.51
C ASN A 88 -20.82 -10.94 -40.61
N LEU A 89 -20.83 -12.24 -40.31
CA LEU A 89 -19.78 -12.88 -39.51
C LEU A 89 -18.40 -12.80 -40.19
N GLU A 90 -18.35 -12.93 -41.52
CA GLU A 90 -17.11 -12.77 -42.29
C GLU A 90 -16.55 -11.34 -42.18
N ILE A 91 -17.42 -10.33 -42.30
CA ILE A 91 -17.04 -8.92 -42.10
C ILE A 91 -16.53 -8.70 -40.67
N ASP A 92 -17.20 -9.26 -39.68
CA ASP A 92 -16.79 -9.10 -38.27
C ASP A 92 -15.48 -9.82 -37.98
N ILE A 93 -15.25 -11.01 -38.54
CA ILE A 93 -13.98 -11.74 -38.44
C ILE A 93 -12.85 -10.92 -39.06
N GLU A 94 -13.07 -10.32 -40.23
CA GLU A 94 -12.05 -9.51 -40.89
C GLU A 94 -11.69 -8.28 -40.05
N LYS A 95 -12.69 -7.54 -39.56
CA LYS A 95 -12.49 -6.40 -38.65
C LYS A 95 -11.74 -6.81 -37.38
N LEU A 96 -12.07 -7.96 -36.79
CA LEU A 96 -11.39 -8.45 -35.59
C LEU A 96 -9.92 -8.79 -35.87
N LYS A 97 -9.61 -9.33 -37.05
CA LYS A 97 -8.23 -9.59 -37.48
C LYS A 97 -7.46 -8.30 -37.75
N GLU A 98 -8.06 -7.34 -38.44
CA GLU A 98 -7.46 -6.02 -38.70
C GLU A 98 -7.13 -5.31 -37.39
N ASN A 99 -8.11 -5.20 -36.48
CA ASN A 99 -7.91 -4.59 -35.15
C ASN A 99 -6.80 -5.30 -34.35
N ARG A 100 -6.71 -6.63 -34.45
CA ARG A 100 -5.66 -7.41 -33.79
C ARG A 100 -4.28 -7.09 -34.35
N GLU A 101 -4.12 -6.98 -35.67
CA GLU A 101 -2.84 -6.63 -36.29
C GLU A 101 -2.46 -5.17 -35.99
N GLU A 102 -3.42 -4.24 -35.93
CA GLU A 102 -3.16 -2.87 -35.49
C GLU A 102 -2.64 -2.82 -34.04
N GLU A 103 -3.34 -3.48 -33.11
CA GLU A 103 -2.92 -3.55 -31.70
C GLU A 103 -1.57 -4.27 -31.53
N LYS A 104 -1.30 -5.30 -32.34
CA LYS A 104 0.00 -5.98 -32.37
C LYS A 104 1.11 -5.05 -32.85
N LEU A 105 0.89 -4.33 -33.96
CA LEU A 105 1.86 -3.38 -34.49
C LEU A 105 2.12 -2.24 -33.50
N GLU A 106 1.09 -1.75 -32.81
CA GLU A 106 1.22 -0.74 -31.77
C GLU A 106 2.06 -1.27 -30.59
N ASN A 107 1.79 -2.50 -30.14
CA ASN A 107 2.58 -3.17 -29.09
C ASN A 107 4.02 -3.41 -29.52
N GLU A 108 4.27 -3.87 -30.75
CA GLU A 108 5.61 -4.04 -31.29
C GLU A 108 6.37 -2.71 -31.37
N ASN A 109 5.71 -1.63 -31.77
CA ASN A 109 6.31 -0.30 -31.81
C ASN A 109 6.63 0.23 -30.40
N GLN A 110 5.75 -0.01 -29.42
CA GLN A 110 6.01 0.32 -28.02
C GLN A 110 7.17 -0.52 -27.47
N ALA A 111 7.20 -1.82 -27.77
CA ALA A 111 8.29 -2.72 -27.40
C ALA A 111 9.62 -2.28 -28.02
N LYS A 112 9.65 -1.89 -29.30
CA LYS A 112 10.85 -1.33 -29.96
C LYS A 112 11.35 -0.04 -29.31
N LYS A 113 10.45 0.82 -28.83
CA LYS A 113 10.84 2.04 -28.09
C LYS A 113 11.48 1.70 -26.74
N LEU A 114 10.94 0.72 -26.03
CA LEU A 114 11.50 0.19 -24.78
C LEU A 114 12.84 -0.52 -25.04
N ASP A 115 12.93 -1.27 -26.14
CA ASP A 115 14.14 -1.94 -26.59
C ASP A 115 15.24 -0.93 -26.92
N GLY A 116 14.91 0.25 -27.47
CA GLY A 116 15.89 1.32 -27.67
C GLY A 116 16.58 1.79 -26.38
N LEU A 117 15.87 1.87 -25.25
CA LEU A 117 16.48 2.19 -23.95
C LEU A 117 17.31 1.00 -23.43
N LEU A 118 16.75 -0.21 -23.49
CA LEU A 118 17.45 -1.43 -23.07
C LEU A 118 18.74 -1.64 -23.88
N GLN A 119 18.70 -1.35 -25.17
CA GLN A 119 19.81 -1.47 -26.09
C GLN A 119 20.82 -0.35 -25.86
N ARG A 120 20.40 0.86 -25.50
CA ARG A 120 21.32 1.90 -25.01
C ARG A 120 22.01 1.50 -23.70
N ILE A 121 21.30 0.83 -22.79
CA ILE A 121 21.89 0.29 -21.55
C ILE A 121 22.88 -0.84 -21.88
N LYS A 122 22.52 -1.77 -22.77
CA LYS A 122 23.42 -2.84 -23.24
C LYS A 122 24.66 -2.28 -23.94
N ILE A 123 24.50 -1.29 -24.82
CA ILE A 123 25.62 -0.62 -25.49
C ILE A 123 26.48 0.12 -24.46
N ALA A 124 25.88 0.81 -23.48
CA ALA A 124 26.63 1.44 -22.40
C ALA A 124 27.40 0.40 -21.57
N GLU A 125 26.85 -0.80 -21.36
CA GLU A 125 27.51 -1.93 -20.69
C GLU A 125 28.65 -2.53 -21.50
N GLU A 126 28.46 -2.70 -22.80
CA GLU A 126 29.48 -3.19 -23.72
C GLU A 126 30.62 -2.19 -23.89
N VAL A 127 30.30 -0.89 -24.00
CA VAL A 127 31.28 0.18 -24.22
C VAL A 127 32.04 0.55 -22.94
N ALA A 128 31.34 0.69 -21.81
CA ALA A 128 31.97 1.07 -20.54
C ALA A 128 32.59 -0.15 -19.83
N GLY A 129 32.13 -1.36 -20.15
CA GLY A 129 32.53 -2.57 -19.44
C GLY A 129 31.96 -2.63 -18.02
N TRP A 130 31.85 -3.85 -17.48
CA TRP A 130 31.17 -4.11 -16.22
C TRP A 130 31.70 -3.25 -15.06
N LYS A 131 33.02 -3.02 -15.01
CA LYS A 131 33.69 -2.26 -13.93
C LYS A 131 33.22 -0.81 -13.86
N ILE A 132 33.02 -0.14 -15.00
CA ILE A 132 32.66 1.28 -15.03
C ILE A 132 31.19 1.46 -14.66
N ILE A 133 30.31 0.55 -15.09
CA ILE A 133 28.90 0.53 -14.64
C ILE A 133 28.80 0.31 -13.14
N TRP A 134 29.58 -0.64 -12.59
CA TRP A 134 29.63 -0.86 -11.16
C TRP A 134 30.11 0.38 -10.39
N LEU A 135 31.14 1.06 -10.91
CA LEU A 135 31.62 2.30 -10.32
C LEU A 135 30.55 3.40 -10.35
N LEU A 136 29.87 3.59 -11.49
CA LEU A 136 28.80 4.58 -11.62
C LEU A 136 27.64 4.31 -10.65
N ARG A 137 27.25 3.04 -10.50
CA ARG A 137 26.24 2.63 -9.53
C ARG A 137 26.67 2.94 -8.09
N MET A 138 27.94 2.69 -7.74
CA MET A 138 28.45 3.05 -6.42
C MET A 138 28.43 4.57 -6.18
N ILE A 139 28.77 5.37 -7.20
CA ILE A 139 28.67 6.83 -7.10
C ILE A 139 27.22 7.25 -6.83
N LEU A 140 26.25 6.68 -7.56
CA LEU A 140 24.82 6.96 -7.34
C LEU A 140 24.35 6.57 -5.93
N ILE A 141 24.82 5.45 -5.39
CA ILE A 141 24.51 5.04 -4.02
C ILE A 141 25.10 6.03 -3.01
N VAL A 142 26.34 6.50 -3.22
CA VAL A 142 27.01 7.42 -2.31
C VAL A 142 26.34 8.80 -2.30
N ILE A 143 25.94 9.35 -3.46
CA ILE A 143 25.27 10.66 -3.49
C ILE A 143 23.88 10.61 -2.84
N GLU A 144 23.18 9.48 -2.95
CA GLU A 144 21.83 9.31 -2.43
C GLU A 144 21.85 9.03 -0.91
N THR A 145 22.76 8.18 -0.46
CA THR A 145 22.87 7.79 0.96
C THR A 145 23.71 8.78 1.77
N GLY A 146 24.53 9.60 1.12
CA GLY A 146 25.39 10.60 1.75
C GLY A 146 24.64 11.52 2.73
N PRO A 147 23.49 12.12 2.35
CA PRO A 147 22.68 12.91 3.27
C PRO A 147 22.17 12.14 4.49
N ILE A 148 21.85 10.84 4.36
CA ILE A 148 21.41 9.99 5.48
C ILE A 148 22.57 9.77 6.45
N PHE A 149 23.75 9.42 5.92
CA PHE A 149 24.95 9.28 6.73
C PHE A 149 25.34 10.59 7.43
N PHE A 150 25.24 11.73 6.75
CA PHE A 150 25.47 13.04 7.37
C PHE A 150 24.51 13.28 8.54
N LYS A 151 23.23 12.95 8.36
CA LYS A 151 22.22 13.09 9.42
C LYS A 151 22.50 12.18 10.62
N MET A 152 23.03 10.98 10.39
CA MET A 152 23.40 10.04 11.45
C MET A 152 24.76 10.35 12.10
N MET A 153 25.67 11.00 11.39
CA MET A 153 27.00 11.36 11.90
C MET A 153 26.96 12.58 12.83
N VAL A 154 26.00 13.49 12.61
CA VAL A 154 25.83 14.67 13.46
C VAL A 154 25.20 14.27 14.79
N ILE A 155 26.02 14.27 15.85
CA ILE A 155 25.61 13.92 17.23
C ILE A 155 24.65 14.95 17.83
N LYS A 156 24.84 16.24 17.50
CA LYS A 156 23.98 17.34 17.93
C LYS A 156 23.68 18.28 16.78
N SER A 157 22.40 18.50 16.56
CA SER A 157 21.89 19.53 15.67
C SER A 157 21.92 20.91 16.33
N PRO A 158 21.85 22.01 15.55
CA PRO A 158 21.71 23.36 16.11
C PRO A 158 20.51 23.53 17.05
N TYR A 159 19.44 22.73 16.86
CA TYR A 159 18.28 22.74 17.75
C TYR A 159 18.60 22.15 19.13
N ASP A 160 19.46 21.13 19.19
CA ASP A 160 19.87 20.52 20.45
C ASP A 160 20.67 21.51 21.30
N TYR A 161 21.54 22.31 20.69
CA TYR A 161 22.25 23.40 21.38
C TYR A 161 21.31 24.50 21.89
N LEU A 162 20.28 24.84 21.10
CA LEU A 162 19.30 25.84 21.50
C LEU A 162 18.45 25.34 22.68
N GLU A 163 18.05 24.06 22.66
CA GLU A 163 17.32 23.43 23.75
C GLU A 163 18.17 23.36 25.02
N GLU A 164 19.44 22.99 24.91
CA GLU A 164 20.39 22.98 26.04
C GLU A 164 20.52 24.38 26.66
N ASN A 165 20.71 25.41 25.83
CA ASN A 165 20.81 26.78 26.31
C ASN A 165 19.53 27.24 27.04
N LEU A 166 18.35 26.91 26.50
CA LEU A 166 17.08 27.24 27.14
C LEU A 166 16.91 26.52 28.50
N LYS A 167 17.31 25.25 28.59
CA LYS A 167 17.27 24.48 29.83
C LYS A 167 18.19 25.10 30.89
N GLU A 168 19.41 25.47 30.51
CA GLU A 168 20.36 26.12 31.43
C GLU A 168 19.87 27.51 31.86
N GLU A 169 19.23 28.29 30.96
CA GLU A 169 18.62 29.57 31.32
C GLU A 169 17.50 29.39 32.36
N ILE A 170 16.61 28.40 32.17
CA ILE A 170 15.52 28.12 33.11
C ILE A 170 16.08 27.68 34.48
N LYS A 171 17.10 26.81 34.51
CA LYS A 171 17.78 26.39 35.74
C LYS A 171 18.38 27.59 36.48
N ALA A 172 19.09 28.45 35.77
CA ALA A 172 19.68 29.66 36.34
C ALA A 172 18.61 30.61 36.92
N ARG A 173 17.49 30.82 36.20
CA ARG A 173 16.34 31.61 36.69
C ARG A 173 15.67 30.99 37.93
N ALA A 174 15.63 29.67 38.02
CA ALA A 174 15.16 28.96 39.20
C ALA A 174 16.15 29.01 40.39
N GLY A 175 17.36 29.57 40.19
CA GLY A 175 18.42 29.62 41.18
C GLY A 175 19.15 28.28 41.35
N MET A 176 19.11 27.41 40.35
CA MET A 176 19.94 26.21 40.24
C MET A 176 21.23 26.64 39.52
N ILE A 177 22.34 26.70 40.24
CA ILE A 177 23.66 27.03 39.68
C ILE A 177 24.47 25.74 39.69
N ALA A 178 24.83 25.24 38.51
CA ALA A 178 25.74 24.09 38.43
C ALA A 178 27.12 24.53 38.95
N LYS A 179 27.65 23.81 39.94
CA LYS A 179 29.04 24.00 40.35
C LYS A 179 29.83 22.96 39.57
N SER A 180 30.52 23.40 38.51
CA SER A 180 31.35 22.49 37.72
C SER A 180 32.64 22.20 38.49
N GLU A 181 32.58 21.25 39.40
CA GLU A 181 33.76 20.49 39.79
C GLU A 181 33.68 19.16 39.06
N VAL A 182 34.53 18.97 38.06
CA VAL A 182 34.60 17.70 37.33
C VAL A 182 35.30 16.71 38.25
N HIS A 183 34.52 15.87 38.94
CA HIS A 183 35.07 14.69 39.61
C HIS A 183 34.97 13.52 38.63
N LEU A 184 36.12 12.94 38.29
CA LEU A 184 36.20 11.70 37.52
C LEU A 184 35.88 10.56 38.48
N ASP A 185 34.78 9.84 38.25
CA ASP A 185 34.51 8.57 38.93
C ASP A 185 35.48 7.47 38.46
N GLU A 186 35.62 6.35 39.18
CA GLU A 186 36.56 5.25 38.84
C GLU A 186 36.35 4.68 37.41
N ASP A 187 35.16 4.88 36.83
CA ASP A 187 34.76 4.51 35.46
C ASP A 187 34.80 5.66 34.42
N GLY A 188 35.33 6.84 34.77
CA GLY A 188 35.60 7.94 33.83
C GLY A 188 34.37 8.72 33.33
N LYS A 189 33.26 8.73 34.08
CA LYS A 189 32.08 9.56 33.77
C LYS A 189 32.12 10.90 34.50
N GLU A 190 31.76 11.98 33.79
CA GLU A 190 31.60 13.31 34.36
C GLU A 190 30.32 13.37 35.22
N VAL A 191 30.48 13.54 36.53
CA VAL A 191 29.35 13.80 37.44
C VAL A 191 29.19 15.30 37.62
N VAL A 192 28.05 15.86 37.22
CA VAL A 192 27.74 17.28 37.37
C VAL A 192 26.94 17.49 38.66
N GLU A 193 27.53 18.19 39.64
CA GLU A 193 26.86 18.54 40.89
C GLU A 193 26.10 19.89 40.77
N TYR A 194 24.80 19.86 41.07
CA TYR A 194 23.96 21.07 41.05
C TYR A 194 23.88 21.72 42.43
N THR A 195 24.23 23.00 42.53
CA THR A 195 24.01 23.81 43.75
C THR A 195 22.72 24.62 43.63
N TYR A 196 21.78 24.43 44.57
CA TYR A 196 20.52 25.15 44.59
C TYR A 196 20.60 26.45 45.42
N ALA A 197 21.05 27.54 44.82
CA ALA A 197 21.20 28.85 45.47
C ALA A 197 19.88 29.36 46.08
N ARG A 198 18.74 29.20 45.39
CA ARG A 198 17.42 29.61 45.92
C ARG A 198 17.01 28.78 47.13
N ALA A 199 17.28 27.47 47.12
CA ALA A 199 16.98 26.60 48.26
C ALA A 199 17.87 26.95 49.46
N GLN A 200 19.16 27.22 49.24
CA GLN A 200 20.08 27.68 50.29
C GLN A 200 19.64 29.02 50.88
N GLN A 201 19.18 29.97 50.05
CA GLN A 201 18.64 31.23 50.55
C GLN A 201 17.43 31.01 51.47
N ILE A 202 16.46 30.18 51.05
CA ILE A 202 15.28 29.86 51.86
C ILE A 202 15.67 29.17 53.19
N ILE A 203 16.63 28.25 53.15
CA ILE A 203 17.14 27.58 54.35
C ILE A 203 17.82 28.58 55.28
N ASN A 204 18.66 29.46 54.77
CA ASN A 204 19.37 30.47 55.54
C ASN A 204 18.39 31.49 56.18
N ASP A 205 17.38 31.92 55.42
CA ASP A 205 16.34 32.81 55.93
C ASP A 205 15.54 32.16 57.07
N LYS A 206 15.21 30.87 56.94
CA LYS A 206 14.56 30.09 58.02
C LYS A 206 15.47 29.92 59.24
N LEU A 207 16.76 29.67 59.03
CA LEU A 207 17.73 29.49 60.10
C LEU A 207 17.92 30.79 60.89
N LYS A 208 18.07 31.93 60.21
CA LYS A 208 18.09 33.26 60.83
C LYS A 208 16.83 33.57 61.60
N LEU A 209 15.65 33.17 61.08
CA LEU A 209 14.39 33.33 61.80
C LEU A 209 14.36 32.51 63.09
N LEU A 210 14.83 31.26 63.05
CA LEU A 210 14.92 30.39 64.22
C LEU A 210 15.91 30.92 65.26
N GLU A 211 17.08 31.39 64.82
CA GLU A 211 18.06 32.06 65.70
C GLU A 211 17.44 33.27 66.39
N ALA A 212 16.77 34.15 65.64
CA ALA A 212 16.08 35.30 66.20
C ALA A 212 14.98 34.90 67.21
N GLN A 213 14.23 33.83 66.94
CA GLN A 213 13.23 33.32 67.88
C GLN A 213 13.85 32.76 69.17
N ASN A 214 14.98 32.06 69.04
CA ASN A 214 15.70 31.53 70.20
C ASN A 214 16.25 32.66 71.06
N ASP A 215 16.86 33.67 70.45
CA ASP A 215 17.39 34.85 71.15
C ASP A 215 16.29 35.62 71.88
N LEU A 216 15.14 35.85 71.22
CA LEU A 216 13.96 36.45 71.85
C LEU A 216 13.44 35.59 73.00
N SER A 217 13.42 34.27 72.84
CA SER A 217 12.97 33.34 73.89
C SER A 217 13.90 33.38 75.11
N GLN A 218 15.22 33.38 74.90
CA GLN A 218 16.21 33.54 75.97
C GLN A 218 16.01 34.87 76.71
N TYR A 219 15.84 35.96 75.97
CA TYR A 219 15.59 37.28 76.55
C TYR A 219 14.29 37.33 77.37
N ILE A 220 13.20 36.71 76.87
CA ILE A 220 11.93 36.58 77.61
C ILE A 220 12.13 35.78 78.90
N ILE A 221 12.84 34.66 78.85
CA ILE A 221 13.14 33.83 80.02
C ILE A 221 13.97 34.61 81.05
N GLU A 222 14.98 35.35 80.61
CA GLU A 222 15.79 36.20 81.50
C GLU A 222 14.96 37.30 82.16
N LYS A 223 14.13 38.00 81.39
CA LYS A 223 13.22 39.02 81.93
C LYS A 223 12.19 38.45 82.89
N TRP A 224 11.63 37.28 82.57
CA TRP A 224 10.74 36.57 83.48
C TRP A 224 11.46 36.18 84.78
N LYS A 225 12.67 35.61 84.69
CA LYS A 225 13.50 35.29 85.86
C LYS A 225 13.79 36.53 86.72
N GLN A 226 14.13 37.66 86.11
CA GLN A 226 14.35 38.92 86.83
C GLN A 226 13.09 39.37 87.57
N LYS A 227 11.94 39.39 86.89
CA LYS A 227 10.66 39.78 87.48
C LYS A 227 10.23 38.84 88.60
N GLU A 228 10.41 37.54 88.42
CA GLU A 228 10.02 36.55 89.42
C GLU A 228 10.94 36.60 90.64
N LYS A 229 12.25 36.84 90.46
CA LYS A 229 13.16 37.15 91.57
C LYS A 229 12.71 38.38 92.35
N SER A 230 12.35 39.47 91.69
CA SER A 230 11.84 40.66 92.39
C SER A 230 10.56 40.39 93.18
N LYS A 231 9.64 39.55 92.68
CA LYS A 231 8.45 39.15 93.45
C LYS A 231 8.80 38.28 94.66
N ILE A 232 9.76 37.36 94.51
CA ILE A 232 10.25 36.53 95.62
C ILE A 232 10.91 37.42 96.68
N ASP A 233 11.68 38.43 96.28
CA ASP A 233 12.31 39.39 97.20
C ASP A 233 11.27 40.26 97.94
N GLU A 234 10.18 40.64 97.27
CA GLU A 234 9.10 41.46 97.85
C GLU A 234 8.18 40.68 98.82
N ASN A 235 7.94 39.39 98.58
CA ASN A 235 7.14 38.54 99.46
C ASN A 235 7.64 37.07 99.47
N PRO A 236 8.70 36.77 100.23
CA PRO A 236 9.30 35.43 100.27
C PRO A 236 8.37 34.36 100.83
N GLU A 237 7.50 34.73 101.78
CA GLU A 237 6.59 33.80 102.47
C GLU A 237 5.53 33.21 101.53
N ALA A 238 5.14 33.92 100.46
CA ALA A 238 4.21 33.40 99.45
C ALA A 238 4.81 32.26 98.59
N TYR A 239 6.14 32.12 98.57
CA TYR A 239 6.86 31.08 97.82
C TYR A 239 7.41 29.95 98.71
N ILE A 240 7.40 30.16 100.02
CA ILE A 240 7.72 29.14 101.03
C ILE A 240 6.40 28.58 101.53
N ASN A 241 5.86 27.58 100.82
CA ASN A 241 4.90 26.68 101.48
C ASN A 241 5.69 25.87 102.51
N THR A 242 5.45 26.15 103.79
CA THR A 242 5.79 25.25 104.88
C THR A 242 5.21 23.88 104.56
N VAL A 243 6.11 22.92 104.32
CA VAL A 243 5.83 21.51 104.59
C VAL A 243 5.91 21.40 106.11
N GLU A 244 4.78 21.66 106.78
CA GLU A 244 4.56 21.27 108.18
C GLU A 244 3.54 20.12 108.21
N GLU A 245 3.96 19.04 108.89
CA GLU A 245 3.10 18.02 109.50
C GLU A 245 2.16 18.62 110.54
#